data_AF-U2SLT5-F1
#
_entry.id   AF-U2SLT5-F1
#
_cell.length_a   1.000
_cell.length_b   1.000
_cell.length_c   1.000
_cell.angle_alpha   90.00
_cell.angle_beta   90.00
_cell.angle_gamma   90.00
#
_symmetry.space_group_name_H-M   'P 1'
#
loop_
_entity.id
_entity.type
_entity.pdbx_description
1 polymer ?
#
loop_
_entity_poly.entity_id
_entity_poly.type
_entity_poly.pdbx_seq_one_letter_code
_entity_poly.pdbx_strand_id
1 'polypeptide(L)'
;MGKKLFVVFNIGFVLLLGIMLYQAFRIYLMKESINTEIIMLEEKVNEYAEKKKNLQSKIDNFSEEEKIERIARDRLNMKKEGEVVYKVVE
;
A
#
# COMPACT_ATOMS: atom_id res chain seq x y z
N MET A 1 -15.94 64.02 -9.99
CA MET A 1 -15.75 62.66 -10.54
C MET A 1 -15.00 61.70 -9.60
N GLY A 2 -14.08 62.15 -8.73
CA GLY A 2 -13.26 61.26 -7.89
C GLY A 2 -13.99 60.34 -6.91
N LYS A 3 -15.10 60.79 -6.30
CA LYS A 3 -15.88 59.96 -5.34
C LYS A 3 -16.51 58.71 -5.99
N LYS A 4 -16.98 58.80 -7.23
CA LYS A 4 -17.54 57.65 -7.96
C LYS A 4 -16.46 56.64 -8.33
N LEU A 5 -15.29 57.12 -8.74
CA LEU A 5 -14.12 56.28 -9.05
C LEU A 5 -13.63 55.54 -7.81
N PHE A 6 -13.60 56.21 -6.66
CA PHE A 6 -13.19 55.61 -5.38
C PHE A 6 -14.15 54.49 -4.94
N VAL A 7 -15.46 54.68 -5.12
CA VAL A 7 -16.47 53.65 -4.80
C VAL A 7 -16.32 52.43 -5.71
N VAL A 8 -16.15 52.63 -7.02
CA VAL A 8 -15.95 51.53 -7.98
C VAL A 8 -14.66 50.76 -7.68
N PHE A 9 -13.59 51.46 -7.34
CA PHE A 9 -12.32 50.85 -6.95
C PHE A 9 -12.46 50.01 -5.67
N ASN A 10 -13.18 50.53 -4.66
CA ASN A 10 -13.39 49.83 -3.40
C ASN A 10 -14.21 48.54 -3.59
N ILE A 11 -15.26 48.59 -4.42
CA ILE A 11 -16.06 47.41 -4.78
C ILE A 11 -15.19 46.36 -5.50
N GLY A 12 -14.38 46.80 -6.46
CA GLY A 12 -13.44 45.92 -7.16
C GLY A 12 -12.44 45.28 -6.20
N PHE A 13 -11.93 46.05 -5.24
CA PHE A 13 -10.98 45.59 -4.23
C PHE A 13 -11.60 44.54 -3.29
N VAL A 14 -12.84 44.76 -2.82
CA VAL A 14 -13.56 43.81 -1.98
C VAL A 14 -13.85 42.50 -2.73
N LEU A 15 -14.22 42.57 -4.01
CA LEU A 15 -14.38 41.38 -4.86
C LEU A 15 -13.07 40.59 -5.00
N LEU A 16 -11.96 41.30 -5.21
CA LEU A 16 -10.64 40.69 -5.34
C LEU A 16 -10.21 39.99 -4.04
N LEU A 17 -10.43 40.63 -2.89
CA LEU A 17 -10.23 40.01 -1.59
C LEU A 17 -11.12 38.79 -1.37
N GLY A 18 -12.39 38.86 -1.76
CA GLY A 18 -13.32 37.73 -1.66
C GLY A 18 -12.86 36.51 -2.47
N ILE A 19 -12.38 36.72 -3.69
CA ILE A 19 -11.82 35.65 -4.54
C ILE A 19 -10.56 35.06 -3.93
N MET A 20 -9.67 35.88 -3.37
CA MET A 20 -8.45 35.40 -2.70
C MET A 20 -8.78 34.56 -1.46
N LEU A 21 -9.72 35.01 -0.64
CA LEU A 21 -10.17 34.26 0.53
C LEU A 21 -10.79 32.93 0.11
N TYR A 22 -11.68 32.92 -0.89
CA TYR A 22 -12.28 31.69 -1.41
C TYR A 22 -11.23 30.69 -1.90
N GLN A 23 -10.21 31.15 -2.64
CA GLN A 23 -9.11 30.30 -3.08
C GLN A 23 -8.31 29.75 -1.89
N ALA A 24 -7.98 30.58 -0.91
CA ALA A 24 -7.25 30.15 0.28
C ALA A 24 -8.00 29.06 1.05
N PHE A 25 -9.31 29.23 1.26
CA PHE A 25 -10.15 28.20 1.89
C PHE A 25 -10.20 26.91 1.07
N ARG A 26 -10.34 26.99 -0.26
CA ARG A 26 -10.35 25.80 -1.12
C ARG A 26 -9.01 25.05 -1.06
N ILE A 27 -7.89 25.77 -1.09
CA ILE A 27 -6.54 25.18 -1.00
C ILE A 27 -6.34 24.50 0.36
N TYR A 28 -6.82 25.12 1.44
CA TYR A 28 -6.74 24.54 2.77
C TYR A 28 -7.49 23.19 2.85
N LEU A 29 -8.74 23.15 2.39
CA LEU A 29 -9.54 21.92 2.38
C LEU A 29 -8.94 20.84 1.46
N MET A 30 -8.41 21.24 0.30
CA MET A 30 -7.79 20.31 -0.65
C MET A 30 -6.48 19.71 -0.10
N LYS A 31 -5.76 20.42 0.77
CA LYS A 31 -4.54 19.92 1.41
C LYS A 31 -4.84 18.78 2.39
N GLU A 32 -5.97 18.86 3.08
CA GLU A 32 -6.41 17.84 4.03
C GLU A 32 -6.79 16.52 3.34
N SER A 33 -7.51 16.60 2.21
CA SER A 33 -7.86 15.42 1.41
C SER A 33 -6.63 14.75 0.82
N ILE A 34 -5.68 15.53 0.28
CA ILE A 34 -4.43 15.00 -0.28
C ILE A 34 -3.59 14.31 0.79
N ASN A 35 -3.46 14.89 1.98
CA ASN A 35 -2.71 14.26 3.07
C ASN A 35 -3.34 12.94 3.51
N THR A 36 -4.67 12.88 3.55
CA THR A 36 -5.41 11.66 3.90
C THR A 36 -5.20 10.57 2.85
N GLU A 37 -5.26 10.94 1.56
CA GLU A 37 -4.96 10.03 0.46
C GLU A 37 -3.51 9.51 0.51
N ILE A 38 -2.54 10.38 0.82
CA ILE A 38 -1.13 9.99 0.98
C ILE A 38 -0.99 8.95 2.09
N ILE A 39 -1.59 9.19 3.26
CA ILE A 39 -1.53 8.27 4.40
C ILE A 39 -2.16 6.91 4.04
N MET A 40 -3.33 6.92 3.40
CA MET A 40 -3.98 5.68 2.97
C MET A 40 -3.18 4.93 1.90
N LEU A 41 -2.52 5.64 0.98
CA LEU A 41 -1.66 5.02 -0.02
C LEU A 41 -0.42 4.40 0.62
N GLU A 42 0.20 5.09 1.58
CA GLU A 42 1.35 4.59 2.32
C GLU A 42 1.00 3.34 3.13
N GLU A 43 -0.16 3.33 3.78
CA GLU A 43 -0.68 2.15 4.50
C GLU A 43 -0.86 0.96 3.56
N LYS A 44 -1.45 1.18 2.37
CA LYS A 44 -1.60 0.12 1.35
C LYS A 44 -0.24 -0.40 0.87
N VAL A 45 0.74 0.48 0.65
CA VAL A 45 2.09 0.06 0.24
C VAL A 45 2.73 -0.84 1.31
N ASN A 46 2.60 -0.47 2.58
CA ASN A 46 3.10 -1.26 3.69
C ASN A 46 2.39 -2.62 3.80
N GLU A 47 1.06 -2.66 3.65
CA GLU A 47 0.28 -3.89 3.64
C GLU A 47 0.74 -4.84 2.51
N TYR A 48 0.96 -4.32 1.30
CA TYR A 48 1.46 -5.13 0.18
C TYR A 48 2.91 -5.59 0.39
N ALA A 49 3.76 -4.76 1.00
CA ALA A 49 5.13 -5.15 1.33
C ALA A 49 5.16 -6.29 2.36
N GLU A 50 4.30 -6.22 3.38
CA GLU A 50 4.17 -7.27 4.39
C GLU A 50 3.60 -8.56 3.80
N LYS A 51 2.55 -8.46 2.96
CA LYS A 51 2.02 -9.62 2.22
C LYS A 51 3.07 -10.29 1.36
N LYS A 52 3.88 -9.50 0.64
CA LYS A 52 4.99 -10.02 -0.18
C LYS A 52 6.02 -10.76 0.68
N LYS A 53 6.42 -10.17 1.81
CA LYS A 53 7.36 -10.80 2.75
C LYS A 53 6.81 -12.13 3.28
N ASN A 54 5.55 -12.14 3.72
CA ASN A 54 4.89 -13.35 4.22
C ASN A 54 4.76 -14.43 3.13
N LEU A 55 4.48 -14.05 1.89
CA LEU A 55 4.43 -15.00 0.77
C LEU A 55 5.81 -15.59 0.47
N GLN A 56 6.86 -14.76 0.48
CA GLN A 56 8.22 -15.22 0.27
C GLN A 56 8.65 -16.20 1.37
N SER A 57 8.39 -15.87 2.64
CA SER A 57 8.66 -16.79 3.75
C SER A 57 7.92 -18.12 3.62
N LYS A 58 6.67 -18.12 3.12
CA LYS A 58 5.93 -19.37 2.85
C LYS A 58 6.57 -20.19 1.73
N ILE A 59 7.02 -19.54 0.65
CA ILE A 59 7.71 -20.21 -0.46
C ILE A 59 9.02 -20.84 0.03
N ASP A 60 9.82 -20.08 0.78
CA ASP A 60 11.11 -20.54 1.29
C ASP A 60 10.92 -21.74 2.23
N ASN A 61 9.98 -21.64 3.19
CA ASN A 61 9.67 -22.74 4.12
C ASN A 61 9.14 -23.99 3.39
N PHE A 62 8.27 -23.82 2.38
CA PHE A 62 7.76 -24.94 1.59
C PHE A 62 8.90 -25.64 0.82
N SER A 63 9.83 -24.87 0.26
CA SER A 63 10.99 -25.42 -0.44
C SER A 63 11.93 -26.18 0.51
N GLU A 64 12.06 -25.75 1.76
CA GLU A 64 12.86 -26.46 2.77
C GLU A 64 12.15 -27.73 3.25
N GLU A 65 10.84 -27.71 3.45
CA GLU A 65 10.06 -28.90 3.82
C GLU A 65 10.16 -29.99 2.74
N GLU A 66 10.04 -29.62 1.46
CA GLU A 66 10.19 -30.54 0.33
C GLU A 66 11.62 -31.13 0.28
N LYS A 67 12.66 -30.31 0.51
CA LYS A 67 14.04 -30.79 0.58
C LYS A 67 14.26 -31.75 1.75
N ILE A 68 13.70 -31.45 2.92
CA ILE A 68 13.78 -32.32 4.11
C ILE A 68 13.08 -33.64 3.83
N GLU A 69 11.88 -33.63 3.24
CA GLU A 69 11.14 -34.83 2.89
C GLU A 69 11.92 -35.69 1.89
N ARG A 70 12.52 -35.08 0.86
CA ARG A 70 13.36 -35.80 -0.11
C ARG A 70 14.58 -36.43 0.56
N ILE A 71 15.29 -35.72 1.44
CA ILE A 71 16.44 -36.27 2.16
C ILE A 71 16.02 -37.42 3.08
N ALA A 72 14.90 -37.28 3.79
CA ALA A 72 14.38 -38.32 4.68
C ALA A 72 14.02 -39.60 3.92
N ARG A 73 13.38 -39.48 2.75
CA ARG A 73 13.06 -40.62 1.87
C ARG A 73 14.32 -41.23 1.27
N ASP A 74 15.19 -40.43 0.66
CA ASP A 74 16.31 -40.94 -0.16
C ASP A 74 17.49 -41.44 0.68
N ARG A 75 17.84 -40.77 1.78
CA ARG A 75 19.04 -41.08 2.59
C ARG A 75 18.72 -41.87 3.85
N LEU A 76 17.60 -41.57 4.49
CA LEU A 76 17.22 -42.17 5.76
C LEU A 76 16.22 -43.32 5.58
N ASN A 77 15.74 -43.55 4.35
CA ASN A 77 14.72 -44.55 4.02
C ASN A 77 13.48 -44.43 4.94
N MET A 78 13.19 -43.20 5.39
CA MET A 78 12.06 -42.90 6.25
C MET A 78 10.82 -42.79 5.38
N LYS A 79 9.72 -43.35 5.89
CA LYS A 79 8.41 -43.35 5.25
C LYS A 79 7.40 -42.72 6.18
N LYS A 80 6.36 -42.09 5.63
CA LYS A 80 5.26 -41.59 6.45
C LYS A 80 4.50 -42.77 7.08
N GLU A 81 3.93 -42.56 8.24
CA GLU A 81 3.11 -43.58 8.92
C GLU A 81 1.95 -43.99 7.99
N GLY A 82 1.86 -45.29 7.65
CA GLY A 82 0.87 -45.83 6.72
C GLY A 82 1.30 -45.98 5.25
N GLU A 83 2.51 -45.55 4.87
CA GLU A 83 3.03 -45.76 3.50
C GLU A 83 3.57 -47.19 3.29
N VAL A 84 3.10 -47.86 2.23
CA VAL A 84 3.59 -49.18 1.79
C VAL A 84 4.59 -48.98 0.65
N VAL A 85 5.87 -49.26 0.92
CA VAL A 85 6.96 -49.13 -0.07
C VAL A 85 7.15 -50.46 -0.79
N TYR A 86 6.97 -50.48 -2.10
CA TYR A 86 7.23 -51.65 -2.94
C TYR A 86 8.63 -51.55 -3.55
N LYS A 87 9.48 -52.56 -3.32
CA LYS A 87 10.77 -52.69 -4.02
C LYS A 87 10.58 -53.67 -5.18
N VAL A 88 10.73 -53.18 -6.41
CA VAL A 88 10.77 -54.04 -7.59
C VAL A 88 12.10 -54.79 -7.57
N VAL A 89 12.04 -56.12 -7.57
CA VAL A 89 13.22 -57.00 -7.65
C VAL A 89 13.15 -57.65 -9.03
N GLU A 90 14.16 -57.41 -9.87
CA GLU A 90 14.38 -58.17 -11.11
C GLU A 90 14.97 -59.55 -10.81
#